data_AF-A0A7Y7J0R1-F1
#
_entry.id   AF-A0A7Y7J0R1-F1
#
_cell.length_a   1.000
_cell.length_b   1.000
_cell.length_c   1.000
_cell.angle_alpha   90.00
_cell.angle_beta   90.00
_cell.angle_gamma   90.00
#
_symmetry.space_group_name_H-M   'P 1'
#
loop_
_entity.id
_entity.type
_entity.pdbx_description
1 polymer ?
#
loop_
_entity_poly.entity_id
_entity_poly.type
_entity_poly.pdbx_seq_one_letter_code
_entity_poly.pdbx_strand_id
1 'polypeptide(L)'
;MRRILGRSGGAMSGTIDEDGHEDGPWDGPGDGPGDLSGMPDMALAHRLARWIDSPNIAVELDEATCGQVADRVARDYRADEESRAAWKESCHRWLDLARQVSEPKTYPWPGASNVIYPLLANAAVQFAARAYPGIVRDRDVVRGTVLGDDSGVPLRDPSRPGQV
;
A
#
# COMPACT_ATOMS: atom_id res chain seq x y z
N MET A 1 51.40 26.14 37.97
CA MET A 1 51.91 27.12 38.96
C MET A 1 51.17 28.44 38.73
N ARG A 2 50.34 28.88 39.70
CA ARG A 2 49.72 30.22 39.95
C ARG A 2 49.11 30.98 38.73
N ARG A 3 47.78 31.05 38.56
CA ARG A 3 46.77 31.96 39.17
C ARG A 3 47.04 33.45 38.88
N ILE A 4 46.17 34.13 38.11
CA ILE A 4 45.77 35.54 38.33
C ILE A 4 44.31 35.75 37.86
N LEU A 5 43.47 36.27 38.77
CA LEU A 5 42.14 36.81 38.50
C LEU A 5 42.25 38.27 38.00
N GLY A 6 41.32 38.69 37.13
CA GLY A 6 40.52 39.89 37.40
C GLY A 6 40.87 41.22 36.72
N ARG A 7 39.88 41.69 35.93
CA ARG A 7 39.24 43.03 35.96
C ARG A 7 39.81 44.16 35.08
N SER A 8 38.86 45.00 34.64
CA SER A 8 38.96 46.27 33.89
C SER A 8 39.23 46.09 32.40
N GLY A 9 38.57 46.76 31.46
CA GLY A 9 37.67 47.90 31.50
C GLY A 9 37.99 48.75 30.26
N GLY A 10 37.01 48.98 29.39
CA GLY A 10 36.95 50.08 28.43
C GLY A 10 38.04 50.17 27.35
N ALA A 11 37.70 49.79 26.13
CA ALA A 11 38.15 50.49 24.92
C ALA A 11 37.11 50.28 23.81
N MET A 12 36.19 51.23 23.70
CA MET A 12 35.44 51.47 22.47
C MET A 12 36.46 51.84 21.39
N SER A 13 36.64 50.98 20.39
CA SER A 13 37.36 51.33 19.17
C SER A 13 36.54 50.78 18.01
N GLY A 14 35.54 51.56 17.59
CA GLY A 14 34.81 51.30 16.36
C GLY A 14 35.74 51.57 15.17
N THR A 15 36.10 50.53 14.44
CA THR A 15 36.53 50.65 13.05
C THR A 15 35.28 50.85 12.21
N ILE A 16 35.21 52.01 11.58
CA ILE A 16 34.13 52.44 10.68
C ILE A 16 34.62 52.11 9.27
N ASP A 17 33.92 51.21 8.57
CA ASP A 17 34.08 51.04 7.12
C ASP A 17 33.34 52.18 6.40
N GLU A 18 33.89 52.64 5.27
CA GLU A 18 33.45 53.86 4.53
C GLU A 18 32.02 53.81 3.97
N ASP A 19 31.26 52.73 4.18
CA ASP A 19 29.89 52.53 3.67
C ASP A 19 28.78 52.48 4.75
N GLY A 20 29.10 52.76 6.02
CA GLY A 20 28.08 53.05 7.04
C GLY A 20 27.08 51.92 7.37
N HIS A 21 27.45 50.65 7.18
CA HIS A 21 26.64 49.50 7.61
C HIS A 21 27.15 48.96 8.96
N GLU A 22 26.31 49.00 10.00
CA GLU A 22 26.60 48.39 11.29
C GLU A 22 26.36 46.88 11.22
N ASP A 23 27.42 46.06 11.32
CA ASP A 23 27.30 44.61 11.46
C ASP A 23 26.74 44.25 12.84
N GLY A 24 25.41 44.05 12.91
CA GLY A 24 24.72 43.54 14.09
C GLY A 24 25.11 42.09 14.43
N PRO A 25 24.85 41.62 15.67
CA PRO A 25 25.21 40.26 16.08
C PRO A 25 24.52 39.23 15.19
N TRP A 26 25.27 38.21 14.77
CA TRP A 26 24.76 37.09 14.00
C TRP A 26 23.67 36.36 14.81
N ASP A 27 22.41 36.57 14.47
CA ASP A 27 21.30 35.77 14.97
C ASP A 27 21.43 34.37 14.37
N GLY A 28 21.81 33.40 15.22
CA GLY A 28 21.71 31.98 14.89
C GLY A 28 20.29 31.60 14.48
N PRO A 29 20.06 30.39 13.96
CA PRO A 29 18.73 29.96 13.52
C PRO A 29 17.75 30.17 14.68
N GLY A 30 16.88 31.15 14.51
CA GLY A 30 16.13 31.73 15.62
C GLY A 30 15.30 30.68 16.35
N ASP A 31 15.43 30.65 17.67
CA ASP A 31 14.48 30.03 18.60
C ASP A 31 13.16 30.86 18.67
N GLY A 32 12.62 31.23 17.51
CA GLY A 32 11.22 31.65 17.40
C GLY A 32 10.33 30.41 17.58
N PRO A 33 9.06 30.55 18.00
CA PRO A 33 8.14 29.42 17.97
C PRO A 33 8.03 28.98 16.51
N GLY A 34 8.75 27.91 16.16
CA GLY A 34 8.83 27.39 14.81
C GLY A 34 7.43 27.23 14.25
N ASP A 35 7.25 27.56 12.98
CA ASP A 35 5.99 27.42 12.27
C ASP A 35 5.46 25.97 12.42
N LEU A 36 4.51 25.77 13.34
CA LEU A 36 3.92 24.47 13.66
C LEU A 36 2.85 24.04 12.63
N SER A 37 2.64 24.81 11.56
CA SER A 37 1.57 24.59 10.58
C SER A 37 1.75 23.34 9.71
N GLY A 38 2.94 22.73 9.71
CA GLY A 38 3.27 21.51 8.96
C GLY A 38 3.47 20.25 9.79
N MET A 39 3.36 20.31 11.12
CA MET A 39 3.46 19.11 11.96
C MET A 39 2.17 18.29 11.85
N PRO A 40 2.23 16.96 11.60
CA PRO A 40 1.02 16.14 11.64
C PRO A 40 0.40 16.28 13.02
N ASP A 41 -0.93 16.40 13.07
CA ASP A 41 -1.67 16.44 14.33
C ASP A 41 -1.23 15.23 15.19
N MET A 42 -0.46 15.53 16.24
CA MET A 42 0.17 14.51 17.08
C MET A 42 -0.89 13.67 17.81
N ALA A 43 -2.09 14.20 18.02
CA ALA A 43 -3.21 13.43 18.55
C ALA A 43 -3.74 12.42 17.53
N LEU A 44 -3.85 12.82 16.26
CA LEU A 44 -4.24 11.93 15.17
C LEU A 44 -3.19 10.84 14.93
N ALA A 45 -1.90 11.19 14.94
CA ALA A 45 -0.80 10.24 14.78
C ALA A 45 -0.81 9.16 15.86
N HIS A 46 -1.01 9.55 17.14
CA HIS A 46 -1.16 8.59 18.23
C HIS A 46 -2.43 7.74 18.11
N ARG A 47 -3.55 8.30 17.64
CA ARG A 47 -4.79 7.54 17.40
C ARG A 47 -4.58 6.48 16.33
N LEU A 48 -3.95 6.84 15.21
CA LEU A 48 -3.62 5.91 14.12
C LEU A 48 -2.66 4.81 14.59
N ALA A 49 -1.63 5.15 15.36
CA ALA A 49 -0.70 4.17 15.92
C ALA A 49 -1.43 3.11 16.77
N ARG A 50 -2.37 3.53 17.63
CA ARG A 50 -3.19 2.57 18.39
C ARG A 50 -4.09 1.71 17.50
N TRP A 51 -4.62 2.26 16.42
CA TRP A 51 -5.50 1.53 15.50
C TRP A 51 -4.76 0.47 14.69
N ILE A 52 -3.47 0.68 14.39
CA ILE A 52 -2.63 -0.31 13.71
C ILE A 52 -2.51 -1.60 14.53
N ASP A 53 -2.36 -1.47 15.85
CA ASP A 53 -2.20 -2.62 16.75
C ASP A 53 -3.57 -3.19 17.22
N SER A 54 -4.68 -2.54 16.86
CA SER A 54 -6.01 -2.98 17.28
C SER A 54 -6.55 -4.09 16.37
N PRO A 55 -7.10 -5.19 16.94
CA PRO A 55 -7.72 -6.24 16.13
C PRO A 55 -9.04 -5.79 15.48
N ASN A 56 -9.71 -4.77 16.03
CA ASN A 56 -10.95 -4.23 15.48
C ASN A 56 -11.14 -2.76 15.86
N ILE A 57 -11.06 -1.88 14.87
CA ILE A 57 -11.21 -0.44 15.03
C ILE A 57 -12.68 -0.03 15.19
N ALA A 58 -13.63 -0.85 14.74
CA ALA A 58 -15.06 -0.52 14.73
C ALA A 58 -15.64 -0.27 16.14
N VAL A 59 -15.01 -0.80 17.19
CA VAL A 59 -15.43 -0.58 18.59
C VAL A 59 -15.19 0.86 19.06
N GLU A 60 -14.19 1.54 18.49
CA GLU A 60 -13.85 2.93 18.81
C GLU A 60 -14.50 3.95 17.85
N LEU A 61 -15.24 3.47 16.83
CA LEU A 61 -15.94 4.32 15.88
C LEU A 61 -17.38 4.57 16.35
N ASP A 62 -17.93 5.72 15.96
CA ASP A 62 -19.33 6.04 16.18
C ASP A 62 -20.23 5.21 15.26
N GLU A 63 -21.43 4.89 15.76
CA GLU A 63 -22.40 4.07 15.04
C GLU A 63 -22.77 4.67 13.67
N ALA A 64 -22.81 6.00 13.56
CA ALA A 64 -23.12 6.68 12.31
C ALA A 64 -22.02 6.48 11.26
N THR A 65 -20.74 6.61 11.63
CA THR A 65 -19.61 6.29 10.73
C THR A 65 -19.60 4.81 10.37
N CYS A 66 -19.82 3.90 11.32
CA CYS A 66 -19.93 2.47 11.04
C CYS A 66 -21.05 2.16 10.04
N GLY A 67 -22.22 2.76 10.19
CA GLY A 67 -23.35 2.64 9.27
C GLY A 67 -23.01 3.15 7.87
N GLN A 68 -22.38 4.32 7.75
CA GLN A 68 -21.97 4.87 6.45
C GLN A 68 -20.97 3.96 5.72
N VAL A 69 -20.00 3.41 6.44
CA VAL A 69 -19.03 2.46 5.88
C VAL A 69 -19.74 1.17 5.47
N ALA A 70 -20.63 0.63 6.31
CA ALA A 70 -21.39 -0.57 6.01
C ALA A 70 -22.26 -0.40 4.74
N ASP A 71 -22.98 0.72 4.64
CA ASP A 71 -23.81 1.04 3.47
C ASP A 71 -22.98 1.18 2.21
N ARG A 72 -21.82 1.85 2.30
CA ARG A 72 -20.88 1.96 1.18
C ARG A 72 -20.39 0.59 0.73
N VAL A 73 -19.89 -0.23 1.65
CA VAL A 73 -19.38 -1.57 1.34
C VAL A 73 -20.48 -2.44 0.73
N ALA A 74 -21.69 -2.44 1.28
CA ALA A 74 -22.81 -3.23 0.79
C ALA A 74 -23.25 -2.79 -0.62
N ARG A 75 -23.30 -1.48 -0.87
CA ARG A 75 -23.62 -0.93 -2.20
C ARG A 75 -22.54 -1.29 -3.22
N ASP A 76 -21.28 -1.05 -2.87
CA ASP A 76 -20.15 -1.27 -3.79
C ASP A 76 -20.02 -2.78 -4.10
N TYR A 77 -20.21 -3.67 -3.11
CA TYR A 77 -20.29 -5.12 -3.34
C TYR A 77 -21.42 -5.53 -4.30
N ARG A 78 -22.62 -4.95 -4.14
CA ARG A 78 -23.75 -5.24 -5.04
C ARG A 78 -23.47 -4.76 -6.47
N ALA A 79 -22.87 -3.58 -6.61
CA ALA A 79 -22.46 -3.05 -7.90
C ALA A 79 -21.41 -3.95 -8.56
N ASP A 80 -20.43 -4.45 -7.81
CA ASP A 80 -19.44 -5.40 -8.30
C ASP A 80 -20.07 -6.72 -8.76
N GLU A 81 -21.06 -7.23 -8.01
CA GLU A 81 -21.76 -8.47 -8.37
C GLU A 81 -22.63 -8.30 -9.61
N GLU A 82 -23.30 -7.16 -9.74
CA GLU A 82 -24.09 -6.82 -10.93
C GLU A 82 -23.19 -6.64 -12.16
N SER A 83 -22.06 -5.94 -12.01
CA SER A 83 -21.12 -5.71 -13.12
C SER A 83 -20.55 -7.01 -13.69
N ARG A 84 -20.37 -8.04 -12.85
CA ARG A 84 -19.86 -9.36 -13.27
C ARG A 84 -20.96 -10.36 -13.63
N ALA A 85 -22.25 -10.01 -13.53
CA ALA A 85 -23.35 -10.97 -13.65
C ALA A 85 -23.36 -11.69 -15.01
N ALA A 86 -23.17 -10.95 -16.12
CA ALA A 86 -23.12 -11.53 -17.46
C ALA A 86 -21.94 -12.51 -17.66
N TRP A 87 -20.78 -12.16 -17.09
CA TRP A 87 -19.60 -13.04 -17.11
C TRP A 87 -19.84 -14.29 -16.28
N LYS A 88 -20.36 -14.13 -15.06
CA LYS A 88 -20.68 -15.23 -14.12
C LYS A 88 -21.64 -16.24 -14.74
N GLU A 89 -22.71 -15.73 -15.34
CA GLU A 89 -23.72 -16.54 -16.02
C GLU A 89 -23.13 -17.30 -17.22
N SER A 90 -22.26 -16.64 -17.99
CA SER A 90 -21.55 -17.31 -19.08
C SER A 90 -20.63 -18.41 -18.57
N CYS A 91 -19.83 -18.14 -17.54
CA CYS A 91 -18.96 -19.13 -16.89
C CYS A 91 -19.75 -20.32 -16.35
N HIS A 92 -20.92 -20.09 -15.74
CA HIS A 92 -21.77 -21.16 -15.24
C HIS A 92 -22.21 -22.09 -16.38
N ARG A 93 -22.73 -21.54 -17.48
CA ARG A 93 -23.11 -22.32 -18.67
C ARG A 93 -21.94 -23.13 -19.24
N TRP A 94 -20.75 -22.54 -19.35
CA TRP A 94 -19.57 -23.23 -19.87
C TRP A 94 -19.09 -24.35 -18.93
N LEU A 95 -19.18 -24.13 -17.62
CA LEU A 95 -18.85 -25.14 -16.61
C LEU A 95 -19.82 -26.31 -16.64
N ASP A 96 -21.12 -26.05 -16.78
CA ASP A 96 -22.12 -27.11 -16.89
C ASP A 96 -21.94 -27.95 -18.16
N LEU A 97 -21.60 -27.30 -19.27
CA LEU A 97 -21.21 -28.00 -20.51
C LEU A 97 -19.96 -28.86 -20.30
N ALA A 98 -18.94 -28.32 -19.61
CA ALA A 98 -17.71 -29.05 -19.32
C ALA A 98 -17.91 -30.24 -18.37
N ARG A 99 -18.85 -30.13 -17.41
CA ARG A 99 -19.22 -31.19 -16.45
C ARG A 99 -19.86 -32.41 -17.11
N GLN A 100 -20.41 -32.28 -18.30
CA GLN A 100 -21.02 -33.39 -19.07
C GLN A 100 -22.13 -34.11 -18.28
N VAL A 101 -22.94 -33.37 -17.53
CA VAL A 101 -24.10 -33.96 -16.86
C VAL A 101 -25.09 -34.43 -17.93
N SER A 102 -25.29 -35.74 -18.02
CA SER A 102 -26.21 -36.33 -18.99
C SER A 102 -27.65 -36.14 -18.51
N GLU A 103 -28.38 -35.22 -19.13
CA GLU A 103 -29.82 -35.11 -18.96
C GLU A 103 -30.56 -36.20 -19.74
N PRO A 104 -31.70 -36.71 -19.24
CA PRO A 104 -32.49 -37.70 -19.95
C PRO A 104 -33.05 -37.09 -21.24
N LYS A 105 -32.65 -37.67 -22.38
CA LYS A 105 -33.10 -37.21 -23.69
C LYS A 105 -34.42 -37.86 -24.07
N THR A 106 -35.38 -37.05 -24.52
CA THR A 106 -36.72 -37.51 -24.94
C THR A 106 -36.82 -37.80 -26.44
N TYR A 107 -35.79 -37.45 -27.22
CA TYR A 107 -35.74 -37.64 -28.67
C TYR A 107 -34.55 -38.53 -29.06
N PRO A 108 -34.70 -39.55 -29.94
CA PRO A 108 -35.90 -39.91 -30.71
C PRO A 108 -37.02 -40.63 -29.94
N TRP A 109 -36.75 -41.16 -28.74
CA TRP A 109 -37.75 -41.69 -27.80
C TRP A 109 -37.34 -41.39 -26.35
N PRO A 110 -38.27 -41.43 -25.38
CA PRO A 110 -37.96 -41.25 -23.97
C PRO A 110 -36.91 -42.25 -23.47
N GLY A 111 -35.85 -41.76 -22.84
CA GLY A 111 -34.76 -42.61 -22.32
C GLY A 111 -33.77 -43.06 -23.40
N ALA A 112 -33.72 -42.38 -24.56
CA ALA A 112 -32.67 -42.60 -25.53
C ALA A 112 -31.28 -42.30 -24.93
N SER A 113 -30.28 -43.08 -25.33
CA SER A 113 -28.89 -42.90 -24.88
C SER A 113 -28.39 -41.48 -25.19
N ASN A 114 -27.82 -40.81 -24.17
CA ASN A 114 -27.22 -39.49 -24.29
C ASN A 114 -25.73 -39.61 -24.00
N VAL A 115 -24.92 -39.64 -25.06
CA VAL A 115 -23.45 -39.67 -24.94
C VAL A 115 -22.91 -38.31 -25.36
N ILE A 116 -22.31 -37.60 -24.41
CA ILE A 116 -21.62 -36.34 -24.65
C ILE A 116 -20.13 -36.65 -24.74
N TYR A 117 -19.52 -36.44 -25.91
CA TYR A 117 -18.08 -36.64 -26.06
C TYR A 117 -17.31 -35.48 -25.38
N PRO A 118 -16.33 -35.75 -24.50
CA PRO A 118 -15.61 -34.75 -23.69
C PRO A 118 -14.64 -33.86 -24.48
N LEU A 119 -15.03 -33.30 -25.62
CA LEU A 119 -14.17 -32.45 -26.46
C LEU A 119 -13.62 -31.26 -25.68
N LEU A 120 -14.50 -30.55 -24.97
CA LEU A 120 -14.15 -29.33 -24.25
C LEU A 120 -13.20 -29.63 -23.09
N ALA A 121 -13.49 -30.67 -22.31
CA ALA A 121 -12.64 -31.08 -21.19
C ALA A 121 -11.26 -31.56 -21.67
N ASN A 122 -11.22 -32.39 -22.72
CA ASN A 122 -9.97 -32.84 -23.32
C ASN A 122 -9.15 -31.67 -23.85
N ALA A 123 -9.76 -30.73 -24.58
CA ALA A 123 -9.08 -29.54 -25.09
C ALA A 123 -8.54 -28.66 -23.96
N ALA A 124 -9.31 -28.47 -22.88
CA ALA A 124 -8.88 -27.67 -21.72
C ALA A 124 -7.65 -28.27 -21.01
N VAL A 125 -7.65 -29.58 -20.75
CA VAL A 125 -6.49 -30.27 -20.16
C VAL A 125 -5.27 -30.15 -21.07
N GLN A 126 -5.46 -30.34 -22.37
CA GLN A 126 -4.40 -30.26 -23.38
C GLN A 126 -3.85 -28.84 -23.52
N PHE A 127 -4.69 -27.81 -23.38
CA PHE A 127 -4.27 -26.42 -23.34
C PHE A 127 -3.46 -26.13 -22.07
N ALA A 128 -3.99 -26.51 -20.90
CA ALA A 128 -3.33 -26.29 -19.61
C ALA A 128 -1.94 -26.93 -19.55
N ALA A 129 -1.80 -28.16 -20.04
CA ALA A 129 -0.52 -28.87 -20.10
C ALA A 129 0.54 -28.14 -20.94
N ARG A 130 0.13 -27.45 -22.02
CA ARG A 130 1.04 -26.66 -22.88
C ARG A 130 1.30 -25.25 -22.35
N ALA A 131 0.34 -24.65 -21.65
CA ALA A 131 0.45 -23.32 -21.10
C ALA A 131 1.30 -23.28 -19.82
N TYR A 132 1.26 -24.34 -19.01
CA TYR A 132 1.91 -24.38 -17.71
C TYR A 132 3.41 -24.05 -17.75
N PRO A 133 4.23 -24.61 -18.67
CA PRO A 133 5.66 -24.27 -18.78
C PRO A 133 5.93 -22.81 -19.19
N GLY A 134 4.98 -22.17 -19.87
CA GLY A 134 5.08 -20.76 -20.26
C GLY A 134 4.80 -19.79 -19.10
N ILE A 135 3.91 -20.19 -18.19
CA ILE A 135 3.51 -19.41 -17.01
C ILE A 135 4.53 -19.61 -15.88
N VAL A 136 4.84 -20.86 -15.56
CA VAL A 136 5.79 -21.24 -14.51
C VAL A 136 7.08 -21.69 -15.18
N ARG A 137 8.06 -20.78 -15.23
CA ARG A 137 9.40 -21.09 -15.72
C ARG A 137 10.17 -21.81 -14.61
N ASP A 138 10.87 -22.88 -14.98
CA ASP A 138 11.47 -23.86 -14.05
C ASP A 138 12.40 -23.22 -12.99
N ARG A 139 13.44 -22.49 -13.42
CA ARG A 139 14.47 -21.95 -12.51
C ARG A 139 14.51 -20.43 -12.39
N ASP A 140 13.94 -19.71 -13.34
CA ASP A 140 14.04 -18.25 -13.37
C ASP A 140 12.82 -17.61 -12.71
N VAL A 141 13.02 -17.09 -11.49
CA VAL A 141 12.08 -16.16 -10.86
C VAL A 141 12.05 -14.85 -11.67
N VAL A 142 10.93 -14.12 -11.61
CA VAL A 142 10.77 -12.82 -12.29
C VAL A 142 12.01 -11.93 -12.10
N ARG A 143 12.54 -11.39 -13.20
CA ARG A 143 13.68 -10.48 -13.15
C ARG A 143 13.20 -9.10 -12.74
N GLY A 144 13.56 -8.67 -11.54
CA GLY A 144 13.42 -7.28 -11.13
C GLY A 144 14.55 -6.44 -11.74
N THR A 145 14.20 -5.32 -12.35
CA THR A 145 15.17 -4.25 -12.67
C THR A 145 14.97 -3.16 -11.64
N VAL A 146 16.04 -2.76 -10.95
CA VAL A 146 16.00 -1.59 -10.05
C VAL A 146 15.89 -0.35 -10.93
N LEU A 147 14.78 0.37 -10.78
CA LEU A 147 14.56 1.66 -11.43
C LEU A 147 14.81 2.76 -10.40
N GLY A 148 16.03 3.32 -10.40
CA GLY A 148 16.46 4.36 -9.48
C GLY A 148 17.97 4.31 -9.26
N ASP A 149 18.56 5.44 -8.85
CA ASP A 149 19.94 5.48 -8.37
C ASP A 149 19.96 5.14 -6.87
N ASP A 150 20.49 3.97 -6.52
CA ASP A 150 20.67 3.51 -5.14
C ASP A 150 21.96 4.08 -4.51
N SER A 151 22.41 5.25 -4.98
CA SER A 151 23.57 5.97 -4.44
C SER A 151 23.32 6.60 -3.07
N GLY A 152 22.10 6.49 -2.54
CA GLY A 152 21.74 6.87 -1.20
C GLY A 152 22.18 5.82 -0.18
N VAL A 153 22.94 6.22 0.84
CA VAL A 153 23.12 5.40 2.03
C VAL A 153 21.74 5.26 2.70
N PRO A 154 21.20 4.04 2.92
CA PRO A 154 19.95 3.90 3.64
C PRO A 154 20.08 4.57 5.01
N LEU A 155 19.13 5.45 5.34
CA LEU A 155 19.11 6.14 6.63
C LEU A 155 19.10 5.07 7.72
N ARG A 156 20.20 4.93 8.47
CA ARG A 156 20.27 4.00 9.60
C ARG A 156 19.22 4.44 10.60
N ASP A 157 18.21 3.62 10.81
CA ASP A 157 17.27 3.77 11.92
C ASP A 157 18.07 3.79 13.23
N PRO A 158 18.08 4.90 13.99
CA PRO A 158 18.80 4.99 15.26
C PRO A 158 18.33 3.96 16.29
N SER A 159 17.13 3.40 16.11
CA SER A 159 16.51 2.46 17.05
C SER A 159 16.84 0.98 16.79
N ARG A 160 17.52 0.63 15.68
CA ARG A 160 17.92 -0.76 15.38
C ARG A 160 19.35 -0.86 14.80
N PRO A 161 20.39 -0.89 15.65
CA PRO A 161 21.74 -1.11 15.18
C PRO A 161 21.97 -2.60 14.83
N GLY A 162 22.10 -2.93 13.54
CA GLY A 162 22.89 -4.12 13.14
C GLY A 162 22.31 -5.14 12.14
N GLN A 163 21.32 -4.82 11.30
CA GLN A 163 21.00 -5.72 10.17
C GLN A 163 21.53 -5.16 8.84
N VAL A 164 22.35 -6.00 8.20
CA VAL A 164 22.81 -5.88 6.82
C VAL A 164 21.75 -6.49 5.91
#